data_AF-A0A963NSU0-F1
#
_entry.id   AF-A0A963NSU0-F1
#
_cell.length_a   1.000
_cell.length_b   1.000
_cell.length_c   1.000
_cell.angle_alpha   90.00
_cell.angle_beta   90.00
_cell.angle_gamma   90.00
#
_symmetry.space_group_name_H-M   'P 1'
#
loop_
_entity.id
_entity.type
_entity.pdbx_description
1 polymer ?
#
loop_
_entity_poly.entity_id
_entity_poly.type
_entity_poly.pdbx_seq_one_letter_code
_entity_poly.pdbx_strand_id
1 'polypeptide(L)'
;SARFTLDAMPGKQMAVDADLNAGLIDEAEAKRRRAEVGEEANFFGSMDGASKFVRGDAVAGILILLINIVGGFAIGMLQHGLSAGKAADTYILMAVGDALVAQIPGLLISVAAAMVISRVGKDSDMGQQIVHQLFTSPRVLGVTAGILVFLGLIPGMPHAVFLTIGTLLGYLAWTLAQKAKAP
;
A
#
# COMPACT_ATOMS: atom_id res chain seq x y z
N SER A 1 -0.21 -8.19 21.44
CA SER A 1 1.21 -8.59 21.45
C SER A 1 2.14 -7.39 21.53
N ALA A 2 1.91 -6.28 20.80
CA ALA A 2 2.74 -5.06 20.89
C ALA A 2 2.81 -4.42 22.30
N ARG A 3 1.70 -4.42 23.05
CA ARG A 3 1.67 -3.88 24.43
C ARG A 3 2.61 -4.61 25.40
N PHE A 4 2.72 -5.94 25.28
CA PHE A 4 3.64 -6.73 26.09
C PHE A 4 5.12 -6.43 25.79
N THR A 5 5.43 -6.09 24.53
CA THR A 5 6.79 -5.67 24.15
C THR A 5 7.12 -4.26 24.67
N LEU A 6 6.13 -3.36 24.68
CA LEU A 6 6.28 -2.02 25.25
C LEU A 6 6.44 -2.03 26.78
N ASP A 7 5.76 -2.94 27.46
CA ASP A 7 5.88 -3.11 28.92
C ASP A 7 7.28 -3.60 29.34
N ALA A 8 8.03 -4.26 28.44
CA ALA A 8 9.40 -4.73 28.69
C ALA A 8 10.49 -3.66 28.44
N MET A 9 10.13 -2.50 27.88
CA MET A 9 11.08 -1.44 27.48
C MET A 9 11.83 -0.80 28.65
N PRO A 10 11.20 -0.54 29.82
CA PRO A 10 11.93 -0.07 30.99
C PRO A 10 12.99 -1.07 31.45
N GLY A 11 12.70 -2.37 31.38
CA GLY A 11 13.66 -3.43 31.73
C GLY A 11 14.86 -3.48 30.79
N LYS A 12 14.64 -3.28 29.48
CA LYS A 12 15.73 -3.17 28.49
C LYS A 12 16.61 -1.94 28.72
N GLN A 13 16.02 -0.79 29.05
CA GLN A 13 16.78 0.42 29.38
C GLN A 13 17.60 0.25 30.67
N MET A 14 16.99 -0.35 31.70
CA MET A 14 17.68 -0.68 32.95
C MET A 14 18.82 -1.68 32.76
N ALA A 15 18.69 -2.64 31.83
CA ALA A 15 19.77 -3.56 31.49
C ALA A 15 20.97 -2.84 30.84
N VAL A 16 20.72 -1.87 29.95
CA VAL A 16 21.79 -1.03 29.38
C VAL A 16 22.47 -0.19 30.46
N ASP A 17 21.71 0.34 31.42
CA ASP A 17 22.25 1.11 32.54
C ASP A 17 23.07 0.22 33.50
N ALA A 18 22.64 -1.02 33.72
CA ALA A 18 23.36 -2.00 34.51
C ALA A 18 24.68 -2.42 33.84
N ASP A 19 24.67 -2.66 32.53
CA ASP A 19 25.86 -3.01 31.76
C ASP A 19 26.89 -1.86 31.74
N LEU A 20 26.43 -0.61 31.63
CA LEU A 20 27.28 0.59 31.70
C LEU A 20 27.90 0.75 33.10
N ASN A 21 27.09 0.61 34.15
CA ASN A 21 27.55 0.70 35.53
C ASN A 21 28.49 -0.46 35.92
N ALA A 22 28.33 -1.62 35.30
CA ALA A 22 29.24 -2.77 35.46
C ALA A 22 30.53 -2.64 34.63
N GLY A 23 30.67 -1.61 33.79
CA GLY A 23 31.83 -1.39 32.93
C GLY A 23 31.95 -2.39 31.77
N LEU A 24 30.86 -3.12 31.45
CA LEU A 24 30.82 -4.07 30.33
C LEU A 24 30.69 -3.37 28.98
N ILE A 25 30.16 -2.15 28.97
CA ILE A 25 30.00 -1.28 27.79
C ILE A 25 30.46 0.15 28.12
N ASP A 26 30.87 0.90 27.10
CA ASP A 26 31.22 2.32 27.24
C ASP A 26 30.01 3.25 27.00
N GLU A 27 30.18 4.56 27.23
CA GLU A 27 29.11 5.54 27.03
C GLU A 27 28.60 5.61 25.57
N ALA A 28 29.48 5.39 24.59
CA ALA A 28 29.12 5.47 23.18
C ALA A 28 28.23 4.28 22.78
N GLU A 29 28.58 3.09 23.25
CA GLU A 29 27.83 1.85 23.10
C GLU A 29 26.48 1.92 23.84
N ALA A 30 26.47 2.43 25.08
CA ALA A 30 25.25 2.61 25.85
C ALA A 30 24.28 3.58 25.16
N LYS A 31 24.79 4.69 24.60
CA LYS A 31 24.00 5.64 23.82
C LYS A 31 23.42 4.98 22.55
N ARG A 32 24.19 4.17 21.83
CA ARG A 32 23.71 3.43 20.65
C ARG A 32 22.61 2.45 21.01
N ARG A 33 22.82 1.62 22.04
CA ARG A 33 21.81 0.64 22.49
C ARG A 33 20.53 1.29 23.00
N ARG A 34 20.60 2.40 23.72
CA ARG A 34 19.41 3.18 24.12
C ARG A 34 18.64 3.72 22.90
N ALA A 35 19.35 4.13 21.85
CA ALA A 35 18.72 4.57 20.60
C ALA A 35 18.02 3.41 19.88
N GLU A 36 18.67 2.24 19.78
CA GLU A 36 18.07 1.02 19.19
C GLU A 36 16.81 0.60 19.96
N VAL A 37 16.86 0.61 21.30
CA VAL A 37 15.70 0.35 22.16
C VAL A 37 14.61 1.41 21.91
N GLY A 38 14.95 2.68 21.73
CA GLY A 38 13.99 3.73 21.37
C GLY A 38 13.31 3.51 20.01
N GLU A 39 14.05 3.10 18.99
CA GLU A 39 13.50 2.75 17.67
C GLU A 39 12.55 1.54 17.75
N GLU A 40 12.91 0.51 18.53
CA GLU A 40 12.05 -0.65 18.77
C GLU A 40 10.71 -0.22 19.42
N ALA A 41 10.76 0.72 20.37
CA ALA A 41 9.56 1.28 21.01
C ALA A 41 8.64 1.97 20.00
N ASN A 42 9.23 2.82 19.16
CA ASN A 42 8.51 3.56 18.14
C ASN A 42 7.89 2.62 17.09
N PHE A 43 8.60 1.56 16.73
CA PHE A 43 8.09 0.53 15.81
C PHE A 43 6.89 -0.21 16.40
N PHE A 44 6.97 -0.69 17.65
CA PHE A 44 5.84 -1.38 18.27
C PHE A 44 4.67 -0.44 18.61
N GLY A 45 4.94 0.81 18.96
CA GLY A 45 3.92 1.85 19.17
C GLY A 45 3.18 2.20 17.88
N SER A 46 3.90 2.40 16.78
CA SER A 46 3.30 2.63 15.46
C SER A 46 2.56 1.40 14.92
N MET A 47 3.04 0.19 15.19
CA MET A 47 2.35 -1.07 14.87
C MET A 47 1.01 -1.23 15.62
N ASP A 48 0.91 -0.87 16.90
CA ASP A 48 -0.35 -0.97 17.65
C ASP A 48 -1.42 -0.04 17.07
N GLY A 49 -1.03 1.18 16.71
CA GLY A 49 -1.88 2.14 16.00
C GLY A 49 -2.34 1.59 14.65
N ALA A 50 -1.41 1.20 13.77
CA ALA A 50 -1.72 0.63 12.46
C ALA A 50 -2.63 -0.60 12.56
N SER A 51 -2.39 -1.50 13.52
CA SER A 51 -3.19 -2.71 13.74
C SER A 51 -4.64 -2.41 14.12
N LYS A 52 -4.89 -1.33 14.88
CA LYS A 52 -6.26 -0.88 15.21
C LYS A 52 -6.97 -0.31 13.99
N PHE A 53 -6.28 0.46 13.14
CA PHE A 53 -6.84 0.97 11.88
C PHE A 53 -7.17 -0.16 10.91
N VAL A 54 -6.26 -1.12 10.73
CA VAL A 54 -6.48 -2.29 9.86
C VAL A 54 -7.64 -3.13 10.38
N ARG A 55 -7.75 -3.34 11.70
CA ARG A 55 -8.87 -4.07 12.29
C ARG A 55 -10.20 -3.33 12.10
N GLY A 56 -10.21 -2.01 12.22
CA GLY A 56 -11.40 -1.18 11.96
C GLY A 56 -11.85 -1.24 10.50
N ASP A 57 -10.89 -1.12 9.56
CA ASP A 57 -11.12 -1.21 8.13
C ASP A 57 -11.69 -2.58 7.72
N ALA A 58 -11.12 -3.67 8.25
CA ALA A 58 -11.60 -5.03 8.02
C ALA A 58 -13.05 -5.24 8.53
N VAL A 59 -13.38 -4.72 9.71
CA VAL A 59 -14.74 -4.82 10.26
C VAL A 59 -15.73 -4.01 9.42
N ALA A 60 -15.37 -2.80 8.99
CA ALA A 60 -16.19 -1.97 8.13
C ALA A 60 -16.44 -2.64 6.77
N GLY A 61 -15.40 -3.20 6.14
CA GLY A 61 -15.50 -3.92 4.87
C GLY A 61 -16.43 -5.14 4.95
N ILE A 62 -16.35 -5.92 6.03
CA ILE A 62 -17.25 -7.06 6.27
C ILE A 62 -18.71 -6.60 6.45
N LEU A 63 -18.93 -5.51 7.19
CA LEU A 63 -20.28 -4.94 7.37
C LEU A 63 -20.87 -4.47 6.03
N ILE A 64 -20.10 -3.74 5.22
CA ILE A 64 -20.54 -3.27 3.90
C ILE A 64 -20.88 -4.45 3.00
N LEU A 65 -20.04 -5.49 2.96
CA LEU A 65 -20.28 -6.71 2.19
C LEU A 65 -21.61 -7.36 2.58
N LEU A 66 -21.86 -7.54 3.89
CA LEU A 66 -23.10 -8.15 4.37
C LEU A 66 -24.33 -7.31 4.02
N ILE A 67 -24.23 -5.98 4.20
CA ILE A 67 -25.32 -5.05 3.84
C ILE A 67 -25.61 -5.13 2.33
N ASN A 68 -24.58 -5.13 1.48
CA ASN A 68 -24.74 -5.21 0.03
C ASN A 68 -25.34 -6.56 -0.41
N ILE A 69 -24.92 -7.67 0.20
CA ILE A 69 -25.48 -8.99 -0.10
C ILE A 69 -26.95 -9.06 0.32
N VAL A 70 -27.27 -8.75 1.59
CA VAL A 70 -28.63 -8.89 2.13
C VAL A 70 -29.58 -7.86 1.52
N GLY A 71 -29.15 -6.60 1.45
CA GLY A 71 -29.92 -5.50 0.87
C GLY A 71 -30.13 -5.68 -0.63
N GLY A 72 -29.07 -6.03 -1.36
CA GLY A 72 -29.14 -6.31 -2.80
C GLY A 72 -30.03 -7.51 -3.11
N PHE A 73 -29.93 -8.59 -2.33
CA PHE A 73 -30.80 -9.76 -2.46
C PHE A 73 -32.27 -9.42 -2.17
N ALA A 74 -32.55 -8.67 -1.10
CA ALA A 74 -33.90 -8.24 -0.76
C ALA A 74 -34.51 -7.33 -1.83
N ILE A 75 -33.76 -6.33 -2.33
CA ILE A 75 -34.21 -5.47 -3.43
C ILE A 75 -34.41 -6.27 -4.71
N GLY A 76 -33.47 -7.17 -5.03
CA GLY A 76 -33.54 -8.03 -6.20
C GLY A 76 -34.81 -8.89 -6.24
N MET A 77 -35.19 -9.47 -5.09
CA MET A 77 -36.40 -10.28 -4.96
C MET A 77 -37.69 -9.45 -4.87
N LEU A 78 -37.70 -8.40 -4.02
CA LEU A 78 -38.92 -7.68 -3.66
C LEU A 78 -39.27 -6.55 -4.65
N GLN A 79 -38.28 -5.87 -5.21
CA GLN A 79 -38.49 -4.75 -6.13
C GLN A 79 -38.27 -5.13 -7.59
N HIS A 80 -37.24 -5.94 -7.87
CA HIS A 80 -36.91 -6.35 -9.25
C HIS A 80 -37.51 -7.70 -9.67
N GLY A 81 -38.25 -8.38 -8.78
CA GLY A 81 -38.96 -9.63 -9.09
C GLY A 81 -38.04 -10.78 -9.54
N LEU A 82 -36.75 -10.73 -9.22
CA LEU A 82 -35.80 -11.77 -9.56
C LEU A 82 -36.07 -13.02 -8.71
N SER A 83 -35.85 -14.20 -9.29
CA SER A 83 -35.81 -15.43 -8.51
C SER A 83 -34.63 -15.41 -7.55
N ALA A 84 -34.73 -16.12 -6.43
CA ALA A 84 -33.67 -16.17 -5.41
C ALA A 84 -32.30 -16.51 -6.00
N GLY A 85 -32.22 -17.46 -6.93
CA GLY A 85 -30.96 -17.80 -7.61
C GLY A 85 -30.40 -16.64 -8.44
N LYS A 86 -31.22 -15.97 -9.24
CA LYS A 86 -30.77 -14.82 -10.07
C LYS A 86 -30.41 -13.61 -9.22
N ALA A 87 -31.15 -13.34 -8.14
CA ALA A 87 -30.85 -12.26 -7.21
C ALA A 87 -29.52 -12.52 -6.49
N ALA A 88 -29.26 -13.75 -6.06
CA ALA A 88 -27.98 -14.16 -5.48
C ALA A 88 -26.84 -13.93 -6.48
N ASP A 89 -26.92 -14.49 -7.69
CA ASP A 89 -25.84 -14.34 -8.69
C ASP A 89 -25.55 -12.88 -9.02
N THR A 90 -26.58 -12.04 -9.19
CA THR A 90 -26.41 -10.65 -9.62
C THR A 90 -25.84 -9.78 -8.50
N TYR A 91 -26.43 -9.84 -7.31
CA TYR A 91 -26.08 -8.92 -6.22
C TYR A 91 -24.89 -9.39 -5.39
N ILE A 92 -24.66 -10.71 -5.25
CA ILE A 92 -23.43 -11.22 -4.62
C ILE A 92 -22.22 -10.90 -5.50
N LEU A 93 -22.33 -11.08 -6.83
CA LEU A 93 -21.25 -10.73 -7.75
C LEU A 93 -20.93 -9.23 -7.72
N MET A 94 -21.95 -8.36 -7.71
CA MET A 94 -21.72 -6.91 -7.57
C MET A 94 -21.09 -6.54 -6.22
N ALA A 95 -21.53 -7.14 -5.11
CA ALA A 95 -20.98 -6.85 -3.79
C ALA A 95 -19.50 -7.25 -3.66
N VAL A 96 -19.12 -8.40 -4.22
CA VAL A 96 -17.72 -8.84 -4.27
C VAL A 96 -16.92 -7.97 -5.22
N GLY A 97 -17.48 -7.59 -6.37
CA GLY A 97 -16.85 -6.69 -7.34
C GLY A 97 -16.53 -5.32 -6.74
N ASP A 98 -17.49 -4.71 -6.03
CA ASP A 98 -17.32 -3.42 -5.34
C ASP A 98 -16.21 -3.48 -4.28
N ALA A 99 -16.18 -4.55 -3.48
CA ALA A 99 -15.12 -4.78 -2.50
C ALA A 99 -13.72 -4.87 -3.16
N LEU A 100 -13.61 -5.59 -4.28
CA LEU A 100 -12.34 -5.70 -5.01
C LEU A 100 -11.90 -4.37 -5.63
N VAL A 101 -12.85 -3.60 -6.20
CA VAL A 101 -12.57 -2.28 -6.80
C VAL A 101 -12.11 -1.27 -5.75
N ALA A 102 -12.69 -1.31 -4.54
CA ALA A 102 -12.28 -0.45 -3.44
C ALA A 102 -10.89 -0.83 -2.87
N GLN A 103 -10.56 -2.12 -2.83
CA GLN A 103 -9.35 -2.60 -2.18
C GLN A 103 -8.06 -2.37 -3.00
N ILE A 104 -8.13 -2.51 -4.33
CA ILE A 104 -6.94 -2.39 -5.20
C ILE A 104 -6.26 -1.01 -5.06
N PRO A 105 -6.98 0.13 -5.15
CA PRO A 105 -6.39 1.45 -4.93
C PRO A 105 -5.88 1.63 -3.51
N GLY A 106 -6.62 1.13 -2.51
CA GLY A 106 -6.24 1.22 -1.10
C GLY A 106 -4.90 0.55 -0.82
N LEU A 107 -4.68 -0.65 -1.38
CA LEU A 107 -3.41 -1.36 -1.28
C LEU A 107 -2.26 -0.57 -1.92
N LEU A 108 -2.48 -0.01 -3.12
CA LEU A 108 -1.46 0.78 -3.82
C LEU A 108 -1.06 2.03 -3.04
N ILE A 109 -2.05 2.77 -2.50
CA ILE A 109 -1.80 3.96 -1.68
C ILE A 109 -1.06 3.60 -0.39
N SER A 110 -1.46 2.50 0.28
CA SER A 110 -0.80 2.03 1.50
C SER A 110 0.66 1.67 1.27
N VAL A 111 0.96 0.92 0.19
CA VAL A 111 2.33 0.56 -0.19
C VAL A 111 3.15 1.80 -0.56
N ALA A 112 2.57 2.75 -1.29
CA ALA A 112 3.23 4.03 -1.60
C ALA A 112 3.53 4.85 -0.34
N ALA A 113 2.58 4.97 0.59
CA ALA A 113 2.78 5.68 1.85
C ALA A 113 3.83 4.99 2.73
N ALA A 114 3.81 3.65 2.83
CA ALA A 114 4.81 2.88 3.56
C ALA A 114 6.24 3.08 2.99
N MET A 115 6.37 3.16 1.66
CA MET A 115 7.65 3.49 1.01
C MET A 115 8.13 4.91 1.36
N VAL A 116 7.24 5.89 1.47
CA VAL A 116 7.57 7.26 1.85
C VAL A 116 7.98 7.34 3.33
N ILE A 117 7.22 6.71 4.23
CA ILE A 117 7.41 6.77 5.69
C ILE A 117 8.68 6.02 6.12
N SER A 118 8.99 4.88 5.51
CA SER A 118 10.13 4.02 5.91
C SER A 118 11.52 4.60 5.63
N ARG A 119 11.64 5.79 5.03
CA ARG A 119 12.93 6.43 4.70
C ARG A 119 13.06 7.90 5.10
N VAL A 120 12.16 8.40 5.95
CA VAL A 120 12.29 9.74 6.56
C VAL A 120 13.50 9.73 7.50
N GLY A 121 14.63 10.27 7.03
CA GLY A 121 15.91 10.30 7.77
C GLY A 121 17.19 10.17 6.93
N LYS A 122 17.10 9.96 5.60
CA LYS A 122 18.26 10.03 4.68
C LYS A 122 18.18 11.30 3.83
N ASP A 123 19.30 12.00 3.68
CA ASP A 123 19.48 13.36 3.09
C ASP A 123 19.02 13.57 1.63
N SER A 124 18.25 12.66 1.03
CA SER A 124 17.74 12.79 -0.33
C SER A 124 16.23 12.67 -0.38
N ASP A 125 15.58 13.62 -1.05
CA ASP A 125 14.14 13.64 -1.30
C ASP A 125 13.73 12.39 -2.12
N MET A 126 13.23 11.36 -1.42
CA MET A 126 12.88 10.05 -1.98
C MET A 126 11.84 10.18 -3.10
N GLY A 127 10.93 11.16 -2.99
CA GLY A 127 9.94 11.46 -4.02
C GLY A 127 10.61 11.82 -5.34
N GLN A 128 11.66 12.65 -5.30
CA GLN A 128 12.43 13.00 -6.49
C GLN A 128 13.17 11.79 -7.08
N GLN A 129 13.76 10.92 -6.26
CA GLN A 129 14.45 9.72 -6.76
C GLN A 129 13.49 8.71 -7.41
N ILE A 130 12.31 8.49 -6.83
CA ILE A 130 11.30 7.59 -7.39
C ILE A 130 10.77 8.16 -8.70
N VAL A 131 10.38 9.44 -8.72
CA VAL A 131 9.95 10.13 -9.95
C VAL A 131 11.06 10.02 -11.01
N HIS A 132 12.30 10.31 -10.64
CA HIS A 132 13.43 10.17 -11.54
C HIS A 132 13.57 8.73 -12.05
N GLN A 133 13.49 7.70 -11.22
CA GLN A 133 13.58 6.30 -11.67
C GLN A 133 12.43 5.88 -12.57
N LEU A 134 11.20 6.31 -12.27
CA LEU A 134 10.01 6.01 -13.07
C LEU A 134 10.13 6.62 -14.48
N PHE A 135 10.59 7.86 -14.59
CA PHE A 135 10.74 8.55 -15.87
C PHE A 135 12.05 8.23 -16.62
N THR A 136 13.06 7.68 -15.93
CA THR A 136 14.35 7.33 -16.55
C THR A 136 14.46 5.85 -16.91
N SER A 137 13.57 4.99 -16.39
CA SER A 137 13.55 3.56 -16.71
C SER A 137 12.74 3.27 -17.97
N PRO A 138 13.38 2.86 -19.09
CA PRO A 138 12.66 2.55 -20.33
C PRO A 138 11.68 1.39 -20.16
N ARG A 139 12.02 0.43 -19.28
CA ARG A 139 11.19 -0.75 -19.00
C ARG A 139 9.89 -0.38 -18.31
N VAL A 140 9.94 0.53 -17.32
CA VAL A 140 8.74 0.97 -16.59
C VAL A 140 7.79 1.69 -17.55
N LEU A 141 8.30 2.69 -18.28
CA LEU A 141 7.52 3.44 -19.26
C LEU A 141 6.92 2.54 -20.35
N GLY A 142 7.68 1.56 -20.84
CA GLY A 142 7.21 0.62 -21.86
C GLY A 142 6.07 -0.29 -21.39
N VAL A 143 6.14 -0.80 -20.16
CA VAL A 143 5.06 -1.61 -19.57
C VAL A 143 3.81 -0.75 -19.35
N THR A 144 3.95 0.46 -18.82
CA THR A 144 2.84 1.40 -18.63
C THR A 144 2.18 1.77 -19.97
N ALA A 145 2.97 2.05 -21.00
CA ALA A 145 2.50 2.31 -22.35
C ALA A 145 1.66 1.14 -22.90
N GLY A 146 2.14 -0.09 -22.75
CA GLY A 146 1.43 -1.28 -23.19
C GLY A 146 0.08 -1.47 -22.50
N ILE A 147 0.03 -1.26 -21.18
CA ILE A 147 -1.21 -1.32 -20.40
C ILE A 147 -2.21 -0.26 -20.87
N LEU A 148 -1.76 0.99 -21.04
CA LEU A 148 -2.65 2.09 -21.48
C LEU A 148 -3.18 1.86 -22.89
N VAL A 149 -2.36 1.37 -23.81
CA VAL A 149 -2.83 1.02 -25.17
C VAL A 149 -3.86 -0.10 -25.10
N PHE A 150 -3.61 -1.15 -24.31
CA PHE A 150 -4.56 -2.25 -24.14
C PHE A 150 -5.89 -1.76 -23.55
N LEU A 151 -5.86 -0.95 -22.50
CA LEU A 151 -7.03 -0.33 -21.89
C LEU A 151 -7.79 0.57 -22.88
N GLY A 152 -7.05 1.31 -23.70
CA GLY A 152 -7.57 2.15 -24.76
C GLY A 152 -8.16 1.38 -25.95
N LEU A 153 -8.07 0.06 -26.01
CA LEU A 153 -8.77 -0.77 -27.00
C LEU A 153 -10.10 -1.34 -26.46
N ILE A 154 -10.35 -1.23 -25.15
CA ILE A 154 -11.56 -1.75 -24.51
C ILE A 154 -12.75 -0.82 -24.82
N PRO A 155 -13.87 -1.34 -25.38
CA PRO A 155 -15.06 -0.55 -25.68
C PRO A 155 -15.63 0.11 -24.42
N GLY A 156 -16.01 1.39 -24.52
CA GLY A 156 -16.58 2.16 -23.39
C GLY A 156 -15.57 2.98 -22.60
N MET A 157 -14.27 2.85 -22.90
CA MET A 157 -13.22 3.72 -22.34
C MET A 157 -12.92 4.92 -23.25
N PRO A 158 -12.41 6.04 -22.70
CA PRO A 158 -11.91 7.19 -23.48
C PRO A 158 -10.72 6.84 -24.39
N HIS A 159 -10.98 6.16 -25.51
CA HIS A 159 -9.97 5.62 -26.44
C HIS A 159 -8.91 6.65 -26.82
N ALA A 160 -9.34 7.87 -27.16
CA ALA A 160 -8.45 8.95 -27.54
C ALA A 160 -7.42 9.29 -26.44
N VAL A 161 -7.83 9.33 -25.17
CA VAL A 161 -6.94 9.69 -24.04
C VAL A 161 -5.93 8.58 -23.77
N PHE A 162 -6.40 7.33 -23.70
CA PHE A 162 -5.54 6.20 -23.38
C PHE A 162 -4.54 5.87 -24.49
N LEU A 163 -4.98 5.91 -25.76
CA LEU A 163 -4.10 5.63 -26.89
C LEU A 163 -3.07 6.75 -27.10
N THR A 164 -3.44 8.02 -26.93
CA THR A 164 -2.49 9.14 -27.05
C THR A 164 -1.43 9.11 -25.96
N ILE A 165 -1.81 8.95 -24.69
CA ILE A 165 -0.85 8.86 -23.59
C ILE A 165 0.00 7.60 -23.72
N GLY A 166 -0.62 6.45 -24.04
CA GLY A 166 0.08 5.18 -24.22
C GLY A 166 1.13 5.23 -25.34
N THR A 167 0.79 5.80 -26.49
CA THR A 167 1.75 5.99 -27.60
C THR A 167 2.86 6.97 -27.25
N LEU A 168 2.55 8.07 -26.56
CA LEU A 168 3.55 9.04 -26.10
C LEU A 168 4.56 8.42 -25.13
N LEU A 169 4.07 7.67 -24.13
CA LEU A 169 4.93 6.96 -23.18
C LEU A 169 5.73 5.84 -23.86
N GLY A 170 5.14 5.14 -24.83
CA GLY A 170 5.84 4.12 -25.62
C GLY A 170 6.97 4.72 -26.46
N TYR A 171 6.74 5.89 -27.06
CA TYR A 171 7.77 6.64 -27.78
C TYR A 171 8.90 7.09 -26.83
N LEU A 172 8.54 7.67 -25.67
CA LEU A 172 9.52 8.04 -24.65
C LEU A 172 10.35 6.84 -24.18
N ALA A 173 9.71 5.71 -23.89
CA ALA A 173 10.38 4.46 -23.51
C ALA A 173 11.37 4.00 -24.59
N TRP A 174 10.97 4.04 -25.87
CA TRP A 174 11.84 3.66 -26.99
C TRP A 174 13.05 4.59 -27.13
N THR A 175 12.85 5.90 -27.03
CA THR A 175 13.95 6.88 -27.10
C THR A 175 14.93 6.74 -25.92
N LEU A 176 14.43 6.52 -24.70
CA LEU A 176 15.26 6.26 -23.52
C LEU A 176 16.03 4.93 -23.64
N ALA A 177 15.39 3.88 -24.17
CA ALA A 177 16.04 2.59 -24.41
C ALA A 177 17.18 2.69 -25.43
N GLN A 178 17.03 3.53 -26.45
CA GLN A 178 18.10 3.80 -27.42
C GLN A 178 19.25 4.60 -26.82
N LYS A 179 18.96 5.65 -26.05
CA LYS A 179 19.99 6.44 -25.36
C LYS A 179 20.80 5.62 -24.36
N ALA A 180 20.15 4.69 -23.65
CA ALA A 180 20.83 3.76 -22.74
C ALA A 180 21.69 2.71 -23.46
N LYS A 181 21.51 2.52 -24.77
CA LYS A 181 22.30 1.61 -25.63
C LYS A 181 23.40 2.32 -26.42
N ALA A 182 23.41 3.65 -26.46
CA ALA A 182 24.48 4.41 -27.07
C ALA A 182 25.72 4.39 -26.13
N PRO A 183 26.92 4.07 -26.63
CA PRO A 183 28.14 3.95 -25.84
C PRO A 183 28.62 5.27 -25.23
#